data_AF-A0A0C5XVP1-F1
#
_entry.id   AF-A0A0C5XVP1-F1
#
_cell.length_a   1.000
_cell.length_b   1.000
_cell.length_c   1.000
_cell.angle_alpha   90.00
_cell.angle_beta   90.00
_cell.angle_gamma   90.00
#
_symmetry.space_group_name_H-M   'P 1'
#
loop_
_entity.id
_entity.type
_entity.pdbx_description
1 polymer ?
#
loop_
_entity_poly.entity_id
_entity_poly.type
_entity_poly.pdbx_seq_one_letter_code
_entity_poly.pdbx_strand_id
1 'polypeptide(L)' 'MKTCIFVAAAPIMFLAACVTTPPTSAQIESCRAMEGQMGLQTLHDHNEMKGQGRNPMNLSHERCQQILHDAQ' A
#
# COMPACT_ATOMS: atom_id res chain seq x y z
N MET A 1 59.37 -6.51 10.85
CA MET A 1 58.26 -7.50 10.84
C MET A 1 56.97 -6.72 10.96
N LYS A 2 56.05 -6.92 10.01
CA LYS A 2 54.92 -6.05 9.69
C LYS A 2 53.65 -6.65 10.28
N THR A 3 53.09 -6.01 11.30
CA THR A 3 51.84 -6.42 11.94
C THR A 3 50.65 -5.82 11.20
N CYS A 4 50.08 -6.58 10.26
CA CYS A 4 48.80 -6.26 9.63
C CYS A 4 47.68 -6.80 10.54
N ILE A 5 47.03 -5.92 11.30
CA ILE A 5 45.76 -6.24 11.96
C ILE A 5 44.65 -5.94 10.95
N PHE A 6 44.16 -6.99 10.28
CA PHE A 6 42.93 -6.92 9.50
C PHE A 6 41.76 -6.90 10.49
N VAL A 7 41.26 -5.70 10.82
CA VAL A 7 39.97 -5.54 11.49
C VAL A 7 38.89 -5.87 10.47
N ALA A 8 38.42 -7.12 10.49
CA ALA A 8 37.26 -7.56 9.74
C ALA A 8 36.02 -6.87 10.31
N ALA A 9 35.63 -5.73 9.73
CA ALA A 9 34.33 -5.12 9.95
C ALA A 9 33.28 -5.93 9.18
N ALA A 10 32.79 -6.99 9.81
CA ALA A 10 31.64 -7.77 9.37
C ALA A 10 30.32 -6.98 9.61
N PRO A 11 29.25 -7.31 8.91
CA PRO A 11 28.58 -6.49 7.92
C PRO A 11 27.51 -5.57 8.51
N ILE A 12 27.28 -4.45 7.83
CA ILE A 12 26.13 -3.57 8.00
C ILE A 12 24.88 -4.33 7.52
N MET A 13 24.39 -5.27 8.32
CA MET A 13 23.04 -5.81 8.21
C MET A 13 22.10 -4.91 9.02
N PHE A 14 21.97 -3.65 8.61
CA PHE A 14 20.73 -2.94 8.88
C PHE A 14 19.70 -3.52 7.91
N LEU A 15 19.12 -4.63 8.37
CA LEU A 15 17.89 -5.19 7.86
C LEU A 15 16.96 -4.03 7.52
N ALA A 16 16.58 -3.97 6.25
CA ALA A 16 15.45 -3.21 5.77
C ALA A 16 14.25 -3.55 6.66
N ALA A 17 14.05 -2.77 7.73
CA ALA A 17 12.78 -2.77 8.42
C ALA A 17 11.78 -2.34 7.35
N CYS A 18 10.94 -3.28 6.93
CA CYS A 18 9.85 -3.03 6.01
C CYS A 18 9.08 -1.83 6.56
N VAL A 19 9.27 -0.67 5.95
CA VAL A 19 8.48 0.53 6.25
C VAL A 19 7.11 0.25 5.66
N THR A 20 6.31 -0.51 6.39
CA THR A 20 4.88 -0.56 6.19
C THR A 20 4.36 0.73 6.82
N THR A 21 4.28 1.79 6.02
CA THR A 21 3.64 3.02 6.51
C THR A 21 2.19 2.69 6.81
N PRO A 22 1.71 2.93 8.03
CA PRO A 22 0.30 2.73 8.33
C PRO A 22 -0.55 3.62 7.42
N PRO A 23 -1.73 3.15 6.99
CA PRO A 23 -2.62 3.95 6.16
C PRO A 23 -3.08 5.20 6.92
N THR A 24 -3.20 6.32 6.20
CA THR A 24 -3.70 7.56 6.80
C THR A 24 -5.22 7.50 6.97
N SER A 25 -5.77 8.31 7.87
CA SER A 25 -7.23 8.43 8.04
C SER A 25 -7.94 8.81 6.74
N ALA A 26 -7.35 9.73 5.97
CA ALA A 26 -7.88 10.13 4.65
C ALA A 26 -7.92 8.96 3.64
N GLN A 27 -6.91 8.08 3.67
CA GLN A 27 -6.92 6.87 2.82
C GLN A 27 -8.01 5.89 3.26
N ILE A 28 -8.18 5.68 4.57
CA ILE A 28 -9.21 4.80 5.11
C ILE A 28 -10.61 5.32 4.75
N GLU A 29 -10.87 6.61 4.93
CA GLU A 29 -12.15 7.24 4.58
C GLU A 29 -12.44 7.16 3.07
N SER A 30 -11.44 7.43 2.23
CA SER A 30 -11.57 7.30 0.78
C SER A 30 -11.91 5.88 0.35
N CYS A 31 -11.32 4.87 1.00
CA CYS A 31 -11.63 3.47 0.74
C CYS A 31 -13.01 3.06 1.26
N ARG A 32 -13.44 3.54 2.45
CA ARG A 32 -14.81 3.31 2.95
C ARG A 32 -15.86 3.90 2.01
N ALA A 33 -15.61 5.09 1.46
CA ALA A 33 -16.50 5.71 0.49
C ALA A 33 -16.58 4.90 -0.82
N MET A 34 -15.46 4.33 -1.28
CA MET A 34 -15.44 3.44 -2.45
C MET A 34 -16.30 2.19 -2.21
N GLU A 35 -16.09 1.48 -1.10
CA GLU A 35 -16.87 0.29 -0.75
C GLU A 35 -18.36 0.60 -0.56
N GLY A 36 -18.68 1.73 0.08
CA GLY A 36 -20.06 2.14 0.32
C GLY A 36 -20.82 2.52 -0.95
N GLN A 37 -20.13 2.84 -2.05
CA GLN A 37 -20.73 3.17 -3.35
C GLN A 37 -20.68 2.01 -4.34
N MET A 38 -19.97 0.93 -4.02
CA MET A 38 -19.87 -0.25 -4.87
C MET A 38 -21.25 -0.89 -5.08
N GLY A 39 -21.60 -1.12 -6.35
CA GLY A 39 -22.88 -1.71 -6.73
C GLY A 39 -24.11 -0.80 -6.55
N LEU A 40 -23.95 0.44 -6.06
CA LEU A 40 -25.04 1.39 -5.85
C LEU A 40 -25.15 2.47 -6.94
N GLN A 41 -24.25 2.47 -7.93
CA GLN A 41 -24.27 3.45 -9.04
C GLN A 41 -24.85 2.87 -10.34
N THR A 42 -25.47 3.78 -11.10
CA THR A 42 -26.07 3.71 -12.45
C THR A 42 -25.62 2.55 -13.34
N LEU A 43 -26.51 2.08 -14.23
CA LEU A 43 -26.14 1.18 -15.34
C LEU A 43 -24.87 1.70 -16.01
N HIS A 44 -23.79 0.94 -15.92
CA HIS A 44 -22.52 1.22 -16.55
C HIS A 44 -22.00 -0.06 -17.19
N ASP A 45 -21.35 0.05 -18.34
CA ASP A 45 -20.74 -1.11 -18.96
C ASP A 45 -19.47 -1.51 -18.18
N HIS A 46 -19.42 -2.76 -17.74
CA HIS A 46 -18.30 -3.25 -16.94
C HIS A 46 -16.99 -3.31 -17.74
N ASN A 47 -17.03 -3.49 -19.07
CA ASN A 47 -15.83 -3.46 -19.91
C ASN A 47 -15.32 -2.03 -20.08
N GLU A 48 -16.20 -1.04 -20.20
CA GLU A 48 -15.84 0.37 -20.23
C GLU A 48 -15.19 0.83 -18.92
N MET A 49 -15.61 0.27 -17.78
CA MET A 49 -15.03 0.61 -16.47
C MET A 49 -13.82 -0.25 -16.04
N LYS A 50 -13.49 -1.33 -16.78
CA LYS A 50 -12.31 -2.15 -16.43
C LYS A 50 -11.03 -1.29 -16.44
N GLY A 51 -10.25 -1.41 -15.37
CA GLY A 51 -8.99 -0.67 -15.21
C GLY A 51 -9.15 0.79 -14.79
N GLN A 52 -10.37 1.33 -14.75
CA GLN A 52 -10.64 2.67 -14.21
C GLN A 52 -10.64 2.70 -12.68
N GLY A 53 -10.67 1.53 -12.02
CA GLY A 53 -10.85 1.37 -10.57
C GLY A 53 -9.81 2.10 -9.74
N ARG A 54 -9.96 3.41 -9.60
CA ARG A 54 -9.11 4.35 -8.89
C ARG A 54 -10.04 5.27 -8.11
N ASN A 55 -9.89 5.34 -6.78
CA ASN A 55 -10.54 6.40 -6.01
C ASN A 55 -9.88 7.76 -6.32
N PRO A 56 -10.41 8.88 -5.78
CA PRO A 56 -9.77 10.20 -5.91
C PRO A 56 -8.31 10.26 -5.40
N MET A 57 -7.87 9.26 -4.63
CA MET A 57 -6.49 9.11 -4.17
C MET A 57 -5.65 8.20 -5.10
N ASN A 58 -6.17 7.86 -6.28
CA ASN A 58 -5.56 6.99 -7.28
C ASN A 58 -5.23 5.57 -6.75
N LEU A 59 -6.01 5.07 -5.79
CA LEU A 59 -5.87 3.72 -5.24
C LEU A 59 -6.79 2.73 -5.94
N SER A 60 -6.27 1.53 -6.24
CA SER A 60 -7.11 0.43 -6.74
C SER A 60 -8.08 -0.07 -5.67
N HIS A 61 -9.17 -0.70 -6.12
CA HIS A 61 -10.10 -1.38 -5.22
C HIS A 61 -9.37 -2.44 -4.36
N GLU A 62 -8.53 -3.27 -4.98
CA GLU A 62 -7.68 -4.26 -4.29
C GLU A 62 -6.79 -3.59 -3.21
N ARG A 63 -6.21 -2.42 -3.53
CA ARG A 63 -5.41 -1.67 -2.57
C ARG A 63 -6.26 -1.13 -1.42
N CYS A 64 -7.50 -0.70 -1.69
CA CYS A 64 -8.42 -0.29 -0.66
C CYS A 64 -8.83 -1.43 0.27
N GLN A 65 -9.04 -2.64 -0.25
CA GLN A 65 -9.30 -3.83 0.59
C GLN A 65 -8.14 -4.09 1.56
N GLN A 66 -6.90 -4.00 1.07
CA GLN A 66 -5.71 -4.14 1.92
C GLN A 66 -5.66 -3.06 3.01
N ILE A 67 -5.91 -1.80 2.66
CA ILE A 67 -5.92 -0.67 3.62
C ILE A 67 -6.99 -0.85 4.69
N LEU A 68 -8.19 -1.30 4.32
CA LEU A 68 -9.29 -1.53 5.26
C LEU A 68 -9.03 -2.75 6.16
N HIS A 69 -8.36 -3.78 5.65
CA HIS A 69 -7.89 -4.90 6.46
C HIS A 69 -6.84 -4.45 7.49
N ASP A 70 -5.85 -3.68 7.06
CA ASP A 70 -4.75 -3.24 7.93
C ASP A 70 -5.17 -2.18 8.97
N ALA A 71 -6.37 -1.61 8.85
CA ALA A 71 -6.94 -0.61 9.75
C ALA A 71 -7.92 -1.18 10.80
N GLN A 72 -8.15 -2.50 10.81
CA GLN A 72 -8.96 -3.22 11.80
C GLN A 72 -8.09 -3.74 12.94
#